data_AF-A0AAU6EKU1-F1
#
_entry.id   AF-A0AAU6EKU1-F1
#
_cell.length_a   1.000
_cell.length_b   1.000
_cell.length_c   1.000
_cell.angle_alpha   90.00
_cell.angle_beta   90.00
_cell.angle_gamma   90.00
#
_symmetry.space_group_name_H-M   'P 1'
#
loop_
_entity.id
_entity.type
_entity.pdbx_description
1 polymer ?
#
loop_
_entity_poly.entity_id
_entity_poly.type
_entity_poly.pdbx_seq_one_letter_code
_entity_poly.pdbx_strand_id
1 'polypeptide(L)'
;MSTVIWVAVVVVAVAAIVAVGYFVLQQQRRHRLRDRFGPEYERTVQERENRRDAEQELIAREQRFSSLDIRALDAGTREIYTKKWMEVQERFVDAPGFAVTEADHLVTSVMAERGYPTEDFEQRLSDLSVAHGRTLDHYRQAHEISTRAAHKEASTEELRQAMVHYRALFEELLAAPGSPANGDRTPRRTETVDRDPAVPDAPAARRTESAESETTNDAERASRRDPQGR
;
A
#
# COMPACT_ATOMS: atom_id res chain seq x y z
N MET A 1 -49.83 -39.46 -21.39
CA MET A 1 -49.90 -38.01 -21.15
C MET A 1 -49.25 -37.64 -19.81
N SER A 2 -49.66 -38.23 -18.68
CA SER A 2 -49.08 -37.96 -17.35
C SER A 2 -47.59 -38.31 -17.18
N THR A 3 -47.15 -39.45 -17.71
CA THR A 3 -45.74 -39.89 -17.63
C THR A 3 -44.78 -38.94 -18.35
N VAL A 4 -45.17 -38.43 -19.52
CA VAL A 4 -44.37 -37.48 -20.31
C VAL A 4 -44.19 -36.16 -19.56
N ILE A 5 -45.24 -35.68 -18.88
CA ILE A 5 -45.19 -34.47 -18.06
C ILE A 5 -44.22 -34.65 -16.88
N TRP A 6 -44.30 -35.77 -16.16
CA TRP A 6 -43.38 -36.06 -15.06
C TRP A 6 -41.92 -36.19 -15.52
N VAL A 7 -41.67 -36.85 -16.66
CA VAL A 7 -40.33 -36.94 -17.24
C VAL A 7 -39.79 -35.55 -17.59
N ALA A 8 -40.60 -34.69 -18.22
CA ALA A 8 -40.20 -33.32 -18.54
C ALA A 8 -39.87 -32.50 -17.29
N VAL A 9 -40.67 -32.61 -16.23
CA VAL A 9 -40.43 -31.94 -14.95
C VAL A 9 -39.11 -32.40 -14.32
N VAL A 10 -38.82 -33.70 -14.32
CA VAL A 10 -37.56 -34.23 -13.78
C VAL A 10 -36.36 -33.74 -14.57
N VAL A 11 -36.44 -33.71 -15.91
CA VAL A 11 -35.34 -33.21 -16.76
C VAL A 11 -35.07 -31.73 -16.47
N VAL A 12 -36.10 -30.90 -16.37
CA VAL A 12 -35.95 -29.47 -16.04
C VAL A 12 -35.38 -29.29 -14.64
N ALA A 13 -35.83 -30.08 -13.66
CA ALA A 13 -35.31 -30.04 -12.29
C ALA A 13 -33.81 -30.41 -12.25
N VAL A 14 -33.40 -31.46 -12.96
CA VAL A 14 -31.98 -31.86 -13.06
C VAL A 14 -31.15 -30.77 -13.75
N ALA A 15 -31.64 -30.21 -14.85
CA ALA A 15 -30.95 -29.12 -15.55
C ALA A 15 -30.79 -27.88 -14.65
N ALA A 16 -31.82 -27.52 -13.88
CA ALA A 16 -31.77 -26.42 -12.93
C ALA A 16 -30.74 -26.68 -11.82
N ILE A 17 -30.68 -27.89 -11.26
CA ILE A 17 -29.69 -28.27 -10.24
C ILE A 17 -28.26 -28.15 -10.81
N VAL A 18 -28.03 -28.65 -12.03
CA VAL A 18 -26.72 -28.54 -12.69
C VAL A 18 -26.33 -27.08 -12.92
N ALA A 19 -27.27 -26.25 -13.39
CA ALA A 19 -27.03 -24.82 -13.62
C ALA A 19 -26.70 -24.07 -12.32
N VAL A 20 -27.45 -24.33 -11.24
CA VAL A 20 -27.18 -23.74 -9.92
C VAL A 20 -25.83 -24.20 -9.38
N GLY A 21 -25.53 -25.50 -9.45
CA GLY A 21 -24.24 -26.03 -9.01
C GLY A 21 -23.06 -25.42 -9.77
N TYR A 22 -23.18 -25.28 -11.10
CA TYR A 22 -22.19 -24.61 -11.92
C TYR A 22 -22.00 -23.14 -11.51
N PHE A 23 -23.08 -22.40 -11.28
CA PHE A 23 -23.01 -21.00 -10.88
C PHE A 23 -22.35 -20.82 -9.51
N VAL A 24 -22.69 -21.66 -8.53
CA VAL A 24 -22.08 -21.65 -7.19
C VAL A 24 -20.58 -21.93 -7.26
N LEU A 25 -20.17 -22.97 -8.01
CA LEU A 25 -18.75 -23.29 -8.19
C LEU A 25 -17.99 -22.15 -8.88
N GLN A 26 -18.58 -21.54 -9.91
CA GLN A 26 -17.97 -20.40 -10.59
C GLN A 26 -17.79 -19.21 -9.65
N GLN A 27 -18.79 -18.93 -8.80
CA GLN A 27 -18.73 -17.84 -7.85
C GLN A 27 -17.68 -18.07 -6.78
N GLN A 28 -17.57 -19.29 -6.24
CA GLN A 28 -16.53 -19.64 -5.27
C GLN A 28 -15.12 -19.49 -5.84
N ARG A 29 -14.89 -19.97 -7.08
CA ARG A 29 -13.61 -19.79 -7.77
C ARG A 29 -13.22 -18.33 -7.90
N ARG A 30 -14.18 -17.49 -8.28
CA ARG A 30 -13.98 -16.04 -8.40
C ARG A 30 -13.62 -15.39 -7.07
N HIS A 31 -14.37 -15.70 -6.02
CA HIS A 31 -14.08 -15.18 -4.69
C HIS A 31 -12.67 -15.58 -4.24
N ARG A 32 -12.29 -16.86 -4.41
CA ARG A 32 -10.94 -17.33 -4.08
C ARG A 32 -9.84 -16.59 -4.84
N LEU A 33 -10.00 -16.41 -6.16
CA LEU A 33 -9.02 -15.66 -6.96
C LEU A 33 -8.93 -14.19 -6.53
N ARG A 34 -10.08 -13.56 -6.27
CA ARG A 34 -10.11 -12.17 -5.81
C ARG A 34 -9.50 -12.00 -4.42
N ASP A 35 -9.72 -12.94 -3.52
CA ASP A 35 -9.13 -12.93 -2.18
C ASP A 35 -7.61 -13.15 -2.23
N ARG A 36 -7.14 -14.02 -3.12
CA ARG A 36 -5.72 -14.34 -3.30
C ARG A 36 -4.93 -13.23 -3.98
N PHE A 37 -5.40 -12.74 -5.11
CA PHE A 37 -4.70 -11.74 -5.94
C PHE A 37 -5.04 -10.30 -5.54
N GLY A 38 -6.18 -10.07 -4.88
CA GLY A 38 -6.58 -8.73 -4.46
C GLY A 38 -6.73 -7.77 -5.65
N PRO A 39 -6.04 -6.61 -5.64
CA PRO A 39 -6.06 -5.66 -6.75
C PRO A 39 -5.65 -6.26 -8.11
N GLU A 40 -4.76 -7.25 -8.11
CA GLU A 40 -4.26 -7.88 -9.34
C GLU A 40 -5.33 -8.67 -10.08
N TYR A 41 -6.36 -9.16 -9.38
CA TYR A 41 -7.51 -9.76 -10.03
C TYR A 41 -8.24 -8.74 -10.90
N GLU A 42 -8.54 -7.57 -10.33
CA GLU A 42 -9.29 -6.53 -11.02
C GLU A 42 -8.49 -5.98 -12.21
N ARG A 43 -7.18 -5.76 -12.01
CA ARG A 43 -6.26 -5.36 -13.08
C ARG A 43 -6.23 -6.36 -14.23
N THR A 44 -6.03 -7.65 -13.95
CA THR A 44 -5.94 -8.69 -14.99
C THR A 44 -7.28 -8.83 -15.76
N VAL A 45 -8.41 -8.66 -15.07
CA VAL A 45 -9.74 -8.67 -15.70
C VAL A 45 -9.95 -7.45 -16.61
N GLN A 46 -9.35 -6.30 -16.30
CA GLN A 46 -9.42 -5.10 -17.13
C GLN A 46 -8.49 -5.16 -18.35
N GLU A 47 -7.34 -5.84 -18.22
CA GLU A 47 -6.36 -6.01 -19.31
C GLU A 47 -6.78 -7.06 -20.35
N ARG A 48 -7.71 -7.97 -20.00
CA ARG A 48 -8.16 -9.06 -20.88
C ARG A 48 -9.55 -8.78 -21.45
N GLU A 49 -9.75 -9.17 -22.72
CA GLU A 49 -11.03 -8.98 -23.42
C GLU A 49 -12.18 -9.73 -22.76
N ASN A 50 -11.89 -10.89 -22.17
CA ASN A 50 -12.88 -11.69 -21.48
C ASN A 50 -12.38 -12.12 -20.09
N ARG A 51 -13.33 -12.18 -19.15
CA ARG A 51 -13.05 -12.51 -17.76
C ARG A 51 -12.60 -13.97 -17.57
N ARG A 52 -13.01 -14.88 -18.47
CA ARG A 52 -12.65 -16.30 -18.35
C ARG A 52 -11.16 -16.51 -18.60
N ASP A 53 -10.59 -15.82 -19.58
CA ASP A 53 -9.17 -15.89 -19.92
C ASP A 53 -8.32 -15.23 -18.83
N ALA A 54 -8.78 -14.11 -18.25
CA ALA A 54 -8.16 -13.52 -17.07
C ALA A 54 -8.12 -14.51 -15.88
N GLU A 55 -9.26 -15.13 -15.55
CA GLU A 55 -9.33 -16.11 -14.47
C GLU A 55 -8.42 -17.33 -14.76
N GLN A 56 -8.34 -17.81 -16.01
CA GLN A 56 -7.46 -18.91 -16.40
C GLN A 56 -5.97 -18.55 -16.26
N GLU A 57 -5.58 -17.34 -16.66
CA GLU A 57 -4.22 -16.86 -16.50
C GLU A 57 -3.81 -16.79 -15.03
N LEU A 58 -4.67 -16.23 -14.16
CA LEU A 58 -4.43 -16.17 -12.72
C LEU A 58 -4.26 -17.56 -12.12
N ILE A 59 -5.06 -18.54 -12.57
CA ILE A 59 -4.88 -19.94 -12.17
C ILE A 59 -3.54 -20.49 -12.64
N ALA A 60 -3.11 -20.20 -13.87
CA ALA A 60 -1.80 -20.62 -14.38
C ALA A 60 -0.65 -19.99 -13.58
N ARG A 61 -0.79 -18.73 -13.14
CA ARG A 61 0.16 -18.07 -12.22
C ARG A 61 0.22 -18.78 -10.88
N GLU A 62 -0.93 -19.09 -10.28
CA GLU A 62 -1.00 -19.84 -9.01
C GLU A 62 -0.34 -21.22 -9.12
N GLN A 63 -0.57 -21.93 -10.23
CA GLN A 63 0.06 -23.23 -10.48
C GLN A 63 1.58 -23.14 -10.59
N ARG A 64 2.11 -22.17 -11.36
CA ARG A 64 3.56 -21.93 -11.44
C ARG A 64 4.13 -21.56 -10.08
N PHE A 65 3.50 -20.62 -9.38
CA PHE A 65 3.92 -20.22 -8.04
C PHE A 65 3.96 -21.41 -7.06
N SER A 66 2.99 -22.33 -7.12
CA SER A 66 2.96 -23.51 -6.26
C SER A 66 4.11 -24.50 -6.50
N SER A 67 4.76 -24.43 -7.66
CA SER A 67 5.96 -25.21 -7.97
C SER A 67 7.26 -24.56 -7.48
N LEU A 68 7.21 -23.30 -7.05
CA LEU A 68 8.34 -22.57 -6.50
C LEU A 68 8.53 -22.91 -5.02
N ASP A 69 9.79 -23.07 -4.61
CA ASP A 69 10.17 -23.31 -3.22
C ASP A 69 10.35 -21.97 -2.49
N ILE A 70 9.24 -21.25 -2.29
CA ILE A 70 9.26 -19.93 -1.67
C ILE A 70 9.36 -20.07 -0.15
N ARG A 71 10.42 -19.51 0.42
CA ARG A 71 10.73 -19.61 1.86
C ARG A 71 10.68 -18.26 2.56
N ALA A 72 10.40 -18.31 3.86
CA ALA A 72 10.57 -17.17 4.74
C ALA A 72 12.07 -16.97 5.02
N LEU A 73 12.51 -15.72 5.10
CA LEU A 73 13.86 -15.42 5.56
C LEU A 73 14.00 -15.73 7.06
N ASP A 74 15.13 -16.31 7.44
CA ASP A 74 15.50 -16.43 8.85
C ASP A 74 15.77 -15.04 9.46
N ALA A 75 15.80 -14.98 10.79
CA ALA A 75 15.94 -13.72 11.51
C ALA A 75 17.27 -13.01 11.24
N GLY A 76 18.38 -13.75 11.09
CA GLY A 76 19.69 -13.18 10.82
C GLY A 76 19.76 -12.57 9.42
N THR A 77 19.26 -13.31 8.42
CA THR A 77 19.17 -12.81 7.04
C THR A 77 18.29 -11.56 6.95
N ARG A 78 17.14 -11.54 7.66
CA ARG A 78 16.29 -10.34 7.74
C ARG A 78 17.02 -9.13 8.33
N GLU A 79 17.82 -9.33 9.38
CA GLU A 79 18.61 -8.24 9.98
C GLU A 79 19.68 -7.71 9.02
N ILE A 80 20.35 -8.59 8.28
CA ILE A 80 21.34 -8.22 7.26
C ILE A 80 20.69 -7.34 6.20
N TYR A 81 19.55 -7.77 5.64
CA TYR A 81 18.86 -6.98 4.61
C TYR A 81 18.32 -5.66 5.15
N THR A 82 17.81 -5.63 6.39
CA THR A 82 17.41 -4.38 7.05
C THR A 82 18.58 -3.38 7.15
N LYS A 83 19.78 -3.84 7.49
CA LYS A 83 20.99 -3.00 7.54
C LYS A 83 21.37 -2.47 6.16
N LYS A 84 21.40 -3.34 5.15
CA LYS A 84 21.64 -2.94 3.76
C LYS A 84 20.63 -1.90 3.27
N TRP A 85 19.36 -2.03 3.65
CA TRP A 85 18.35 -1.03 3.31
C TRP A 85 18.67 0.34 3.91
N MET A 86 19.08 0.39 5.18
CA MET A 86 19.48 1.65 5.83
C MET A 86 20.68 2.30 5.11
N GLU A 87 21.69 1.52 4.72
CA GLU A 87 22.84 2.01 3.94
C GLU A 87 22.43 2.63 2.60
N VAL A 88 21.47 2.01 1.90
CA VAL A 88 20.90 2.56 0.66
C VAL A 88 20.18 3.89 0.92
N GLN A 89 19.43 4.00 2.02
CA GLN A 89 18.74 5.24 2.38
C GLN A 89 19.72 6.37 2.73
N GLU A 90 20.80 6.08 3.43
CA GLU A 90 21.85 7.08 3.73
C GLU A 90 22.49 7.58 2.44
N ARG A 91 22.81 6.67 1.50
CA ARG A 91 23.40 7.01 0.21
C ARG A 91 22.49 7.85 -0.69
N PHE A 92 21.18 7.79 -0.49
CA PHE A 92 20.21 8.58 -1.27
C PHE A 92 20.45 10.09 -1.12
N VAL A 93 20.95 10.55 0.02
CA VAL A 93 21.20 11.98 0.28
C VAL A 93 22.22 12.56 -0.71
N ASP A 94 23.29 11.83 -0.97
CA ASP A 94 24.40 12.27 -1.81
C ASP A 94 24.26 11.78 -3.27
N ALA A 95 23.67 10.61 -3.48
CA ALA A 95 23.60 9.93 -4.77
C ALA A 95 22.21 9.29 -5.00
N PRO A 96 21.14 10.08 -5.19
CA PRO A 96 19.76 9.58 -5.21
C PRO A 96 19.47 8.60 -6.34
N GLY A 97 20.01 8.85 -7.54
CA GLY A 97 19.81 7.94 -8.68
C GLY A 97 20.45 6.56 -8.44
N PHE A 98 21.67 6.55 -7.91
CA PHE A 98 22.38 5.31 -7.58
C PHE A 98 21.68 4.55 -6.45
N ALA A 99 21.23 5.24 -5.41
CA ALA A 99 20.49 4.61 -4.31
C ALA A 99 19.19 3.95 -4.77
N VAL A 100 18.46 4.53 -5.73
CA VAL A 100 17.24 3.91 -6.30
C VAL A 100 17.58 2.63 -7.08
N THR A 101 18.66 2.63 -7.87
CA THR A 101 19.13 1.41 -8.54
C THR A 101 19.56 0.35 -7.53
N GLU A 102 20.25 0.75 -6.45
CA GLU A 102 20.67 -0.17 -5.39
C GLU A 102 19.47 -0.74 -4.61
N ALA A 103 18.41 0.05 -4.43
CA ALA A 103 17.15 -0.43 -3.85
C ALA A 103 16.48 -1.51 -4.73
N ASP A 104 16.46 -1.35 -6.05
CA ASP A 104 15.95 -2.37 -6.98
C ASP A 104 16.76 -3.68 -6.87
N HIS A 105 18.09 -3.58 -6.84
CA HIS A 105 18.97 -4.72 -6.65
C HIS A 105 18.79 -5.39 -5.29
N LEU A 106 18.58 -4.61 -4.23
CA LEU A 106 18.37 -5.13 -2.89
C LEU A 106 17.05 -5.90 -2.80
N VAL A 107 15.97 -5.35 -3.35
CA VAL A 107 14.66 -6.01 -3.46
C VAL A 107 14.77 -7.30 -4.26
N THR A 108 15.46 -7.26 -5.41
CA THR A 108 15.70 -8.45 -6.24
C THR A 108 16.54 -9.51 -5.50
N SER A 109 17.52 -9.09 -4.71
CA SER A 109 18.33 -10.01 -3.90
C SER A 109 17.50 -10.71 -2.82
N VAL A 110 16.58 -9.98 -2.16
CA VAL A 110 15.65 -10.59 -1.20
C VAL A 110 14.70 -11.57 -1.88
N MET A 111 14.21 -11.24 -3.08
CA MET A 111 13.38 -12.16 -3.87
C MET A 111 14.13 -13.47 -4.18
N ALA A 112 15.37 -13.38 -4.65
CA ALA A 112 16.20 -14.54 -4.94
C ALA A 112 16.42 -15.41 -3.69
N GLU A 113 16.74 -14.79 -2.56
CA GLU A 113 16.95 -15.50 -1.28
C GLU A 113 15.67 -16.22 -0.81
N ARG A 114 14.50 -15.64 -1.10
CA ARG A 114 13.20 -16.27 -0.83
C ARG A 114 12.83 -17.35 -1.84
N GLY A 115 13.58 -17.53 -2.93
CA GLY A 115 13.33 -18.57 -3.95
C GLY A 115 12.51 -18.10 -5.16
N TYR A 116 12.28 -16.79 -5.32
CA TYR A 116 11.61 -16.27 -6.51
C TYR A 116 12.57 -16.26 -7.72
N PRO A 117 12.08 -16.59 -8.94
CA PRO A 117 12.84 -16.35 -10.17
C PRO A 117 13.11 -14.86 -10.34
N THR A 118 14.35 -14.47 -10.69
CA THR A 118 14.73 -13.05 -10.76
C THR A 118 15.28 -12.59 -12.11
N GLU A 119 15.19 -13.39 -13.16
CA GLU A 119 15.80 -13.02 -14.45
C GLU A 119 14.94 -12.02 -15.24
N ASP A 120 13.65 -12.29 -15.36
CA ASP A 120 12.71 -11.49 -16.15
C ASP A 120 11.74 -10.71 -15.26
N PHE A 121 11.55 -9.42 -15.54
CA PHE A 121 10.71 -8.53 -14.73
C PHE A 121 9.22 -8.89 -14.80
N GLU A 122 8.71 -9.20 -16.00
CA GLU A 122 7.30 -9.58 -16.17
C GLU A 122 7.01 -10.91 -15.48
N GLN A 123 7.95 -11.86 -15.54
CA GLN A 123 7.88 -13.11 -14.81
C GLN A 123 7.89 -12.88 -13.29
N ARG A 124 8.79 -12.01 -12.78
CA ARG A 124 8.80 -11.60 -11.36
C ARG A 124 7.43 -11.04 -10.95
N LEU A 125 6.86 -10.13 -11.74
CA LEU A 125 5.54 -9.57 -11.48
C LEU A 125 4.46 -10.65 -11.42
N SER A 126 4.50 -11.58 -12.38
CA SER A 126 3.58 -12.72 -12.46
C SER A 126 3.59 -13.55 -11.17
N ASP A 127 4.78 -13.92 -10.71
CA ASP A 127 4.94 -14.80 -9.55
C ASP A 127 4.66 -14.07 -8.24
N LEU A 128 5.09 -12.80 -8.10
CA LEU A 128 4.79 -11.97 -6.94
C LEU A 128 3.28 -11.67 -6.82
N SER A 129 2.53 -11.58 -7.92
CA SER A 129 1.09 -11.27 -7.89
C SER A 129 0.26 -12.24 -7.06
N VAL A 130 0.75 -13.48 -6.86
CA VAL A 130 0.06 -14.53 -6.11
C VAL A 130 0.12 -14.30 -4.59
N ALA A 131 1.24 -13.77 -4.08
CA ALA A 131 1.47 -13.60 -2.65
C ALA A 131 1.52 -12.14 -2.19
N HIS A 132 1.89 -11.24 -3.10
CA HIS A 132 2.21 -9.83 -2.86
C HIS A 132 1.39 -8.88 -3.76
N GLY A 133 0.19 -9.32 -4.20
CA GLY A 133 -0.65 -8.55 -5.13
C GLY A 133 -1.06 -7.16 -4.65
N ARG A 134 -0.99 -6.87 -3.34
CA ARG A 134 -1.29 -5.53 -2.78
C ARG A 134 -0.14 -4.54 -2.92
N THR A 135 1.11 -4.99 -2.87
CA THR A 135 2.31 -4.15 -3.01
C THR A 135 2.92 -4.22 -4.40
N LEU A 136 2.38 -5.07 -5.29
CA LEU A 136 2.90 -5.23 -6.63
C LEU A 136 2.86 -3.94 -7.46
N ASP A 137 1.84 -3.11 -7.26
CA ASP A 137 1.73 -1.82 -7.93
C ASP A 137 2.85 -0.86 -7.51
N HIS A 138 3.24 -0.87 -6.24
CA HIS A 138 4.42 -0.12 -5.78
C HIS A 138 5.68 -0.62 -6.49
N TYR A 139 5.86 -1.93 -6.61
CA TYR A 139 7.03 -2.46 -7.31
C TYR A 139 7.07 -2.06 -8.80
N ARG A 140 5.93 -2.08 -9.50
CA ARG A 140 5.84 -1.58 -10.88
C ARG A 140 6.27 -0.12 -10.98
N GLN A 141 5.69 0.74 -10.15
CA GLN A 141 6.00 2.18 -10.15
C GLN A 141 7.48 2.45 -9.81
N ALA A 142 8.02 1.76 -8.80
CA ALA A 142 9.42 1.88 -8.42
C ALA A 142 10.37 1.47 -9.56
N HIS A 143 10.07 0.35 -10.23
CA HIS A 143 10.90 -0.18 -11.31
C HIS A 143 10.85 0.70 -12.56
N GLU A 144 9.69 1.25 -12.89
CA GLU A 144 9.56 2.23 -13.98
C GLU A 144 10.42 3.48 -13.70
N ILE A 145 10.32 4.05 -12.50
CA ILE A 145 11.13 5.22 -12.12
C ILE A 145 12.61 4.86 -12.10
N SER A 146 13.00 3.71 -11.55
CA SER A 146 14.39 3.23 -11.51
C SER A 146 14.98 3.07 -12.91
N THR A 147 14.19 2.53 -13.84
CA THR A 147 14.59 2.39 -15.25
C THR A 147 14.83 3.75 -15.88
N ARG A 148 13.92 4.73 -15.68
CA ARG A 148 14.13 6.12 -16.15
C ARG A 148 15.33 6.78 -15.45
N ALA A 149 15.51 6.54 -14.16
CA ALA A 149 16.62 7.06 -13.37
C ALA A 149 17.99 6.59 -13.89
N ALA A 150 18.09 5.32 -14.31
CA ALA A 150 19.30 4.76 -14.94
C ALA A 150 19.69 5.52 -16.23
N HIS A 151 18.70 6.09 -16.93
CA HIS A 151 18.89 6.92 -18.11
C HIS A 151 18.99 8.43 -17.78
N LYS A 152 18.98 8.81 -16.49
CA LYS A 152 18.98 10.20 -15.99
C LYS A 152 17.74 11.00 -16.40
N GLU A 153 16.60 10.33 -16.57
CA GLU A 153 15.33 10.91 -17.01
C GLU A 153 14.29 11.05 -15.89
N ALA A 154 14.69 10.82 -14.64
CA ALA A 154 13.84 10.96 -13.46
C ALA A 154 14.26 12.16 -12.60
N SER A 155 13.28 12.92 -12.13
CA SER A 155 13.45 14.01 -11.17
C SER A 155 13.75 13.48 -9.77
N THR A 156 14.42 14.28 -8.93
CA THR A 156 14.72 13.90 -7.53
C THR A 156 13.47 13.54 -6.72
N GLU A 157 12.34 14.18 -7.00
CA GLU A 157 11.07 13.86 -6.36
C GLU A 157 10.54 12.48 -6.78
N GLU A 158 10.63 12.12 -8.06
CA GLU A 158 10.32 10.76 -8.52
C GLU A 158 11.25 9.73 -7.87
N LEU A 159 12.55 10.03 -7.75
CA LEU A 159 13.50 9.15 -7.06
C LEU A 159 13.10 8.93 -5.59
N ARG A 160 12.65 9.98 -4.90
CA ARG A 160 12.13 9.88 -3.54
C ARG A 160 10.89 8.99 -3.47
N GLN A 161 9.99 9.08 -4.45
CA GLN A 161 8.81 8.22 -4.53
C GLN A 161 9.19 6.75 -4.81
N ALA A 162 10.15 6.50 -5.70
CA ALA A 162 10.67 5.16 -5.97
C ALA A 162 11.21 4.49 -4.69
N MET A 163 11.93 5.24 -3.84
CA MET A 163 12.40 4.73 -2.55
C MET A 163 11.24 4.31 -1.64
N VAL A 164 10.14 5.07 -1.59
CA VAL A 164 8.94 4.72 -0.81
C VAL A 164 8.30 3.46 -1.37
N HIS A 165 8.18 3.36 -2.69
CA HIS A 165 7.58 2.22 -3.36
C HIS A 165 8.39 0.93 -3.19
N TYR A 166 9.72 0.98 -3.34
CA TYR A 166 10.56 -0.17 -3.04
C TYR A 166 10.49 -0.57 -1.58
N ARG A 167 10.43 0.39 -0.66
CA ARG A 167 10.31 0.11 0.78
C ARG A 167 9.04 -0.69 1.10
N ALA A 168 7.92 -0.33 0.49
CA ALA A 168 6.65 -1.00 0.73
C ALA A 168 6.73 -2.50 0.40
N LEU A 169 7.29 -2.85 -0.76
CA LEU A 169 7.50 -4.25 -1.12
C LEU A 169 8.61 -4.90 -0.27
N PHE A 170 9.70 -4.19 -0.02
CA PHE A 170 10.83 -4.69 0.76
C PHE A 170 10.41 -5.12 2.17
N GLU A 171 9.65 -4.28 2.89
CA GLU A 171 9.15 -4.61 4.23
C GLU A 171 8.21 -5.84 4.20
N GLU A 172 7.39 -5.99 3.17
CA GLU A 172 6.54 -7.16 3.00
C GLU A 172 7.35 -8.43 2.69
N LEU A 173 8.40 -8.31 1.88
CA LEU A 173 9.32 -9.41 1.59
C LEU A 173 10.17 -9.80 2.80
N LEU A 174 10.41 -8.89 3.75
CA LEU A 174 11.04 -9.23 5.02
C LEU A 174 10.06 -9.87 6.01
N ALA A 175 8.78 -9.54 5.93
CA ALA A 175 7.77 -10.07 6.84
C ALA A 175 7.66 -11.60 6.74
N ALA A 176 7.47 -12.25 7.89
CA ALA A 176 7.19 -13.68 7.92
C ALA A 176 5.83 -13.96 7.25
N PRO A 177 5.70 -15.04 6.45
CA PRO A 177 4.43 -15.42 5.85
C PRO A 177 3.41 -15.66 6.98
N GLY A 178 2.30 -14.93 6.94
CA GLY A 178 1.23 -14.99 7.95
C GLY A 178 1.26 -13.91 9.02
N SER A 179 2.22 -12.97 8.99
CA SER A 179 2.06 -11.74 9.77
C SER A 179 1.10 -10.83 8.99
N PRO A 180 -0.12 -10.52 9.49
CA PRO A 180 -0.94 -9.53 8.85
C PRO A 180 -0.13 -8.24 8.79
N ALA A 181 0.12 -7.77 7.57
CA ALA A 181 0.67 -6.45 7.33
C ALA A 181 -0.12 -5.47 8.20
N ASN A 182 0.62 -4.62 8.92
CA ASN A 182 0.18 -3.61 9.87
C ASN A 182 -0.77 -2.59 9.19
N GLY A 183 -1.99 -3.04 8.88
CA GLY A 183 -3.03 -2.33 8.14
C GLY A 183 -4.26 -1.99 8.99
N ASP A 184 -4.17 -2.13 10.32
CA ASP A 184 -5.19 -1.66 11.25
C ASP A 184 -4.55 -1.21 12.57
N ARG A 185 -3.73 -0.15 12.51
CA ARG A 185 -3.73 0.83 13.60
C ARG A 185 -4.73 1.91 13.24
N THR A 186 -6.01 1.55 13.35
CA THR A 186 -7.00 2.56 13.75
C THR A 186 -6.46 3.18 15.03
N PRO A 187 -6.20 4.51 15.10
CA PRO A 187 -5.83 5.11 16.36
C PRO A 187 -6.97 4.79 17.31
N ARG A 188 -6.65 4.07 18.39
CA ARG A 188 -7.56 3.85 19.51
C ARG A 188 -8.01 5.24 19.94
N ARG A 189 -9.21 5.63 19.47
CA ARG A 189 -9.93 6.81 19.90
C ARG A 189 -9.92 6.71 21.41
N THR A 190 -9.20 7.64 22.03
CA THR A 190 -9.12 7.81 23.47
C THR A 190 -10.53 7.68 24.01
N GLU A 191 -10.75 6.67 24.83
CA GLU A 191 -11.95 6.55 25.65
C GLU A 191 -12.18 7.90 26.31
N THR A 192 -13.23 8.58 25.86
CA THR A 192 -13.93 9.60 26.64
C THR A 192 -14.37 8.90 27.92
N VAL A 193 -13.58 9.08 28.97
CA VAL A 193 -13.99 8.82 30.34
C VAL A 193 -15.21 9.68 30.61
N ASP A 194 -16.34 8.98 30.71
CA ASP A 194 -17.57 9.45 31.31
C ASP A 194 -17.23 10.03 32.69
N ARG A 195 -17.28 11.37 32.79
CA ARG A 195 -17.14 12.09 34.06
C ARG A 195 -18.44 12.85 34.30
N ASP A 196 -19.35 12.11 34.91
CA ASP A 196 -20.37 12.53 35.88
C ASP A 196 -20.27 14.01 36.34
N PRO A 197 -21.27 14.87 36.03
CA PRO A 197 -21.34 16.21 36.59
C PRO A 197 -22.33 16.22 37.75
N ALA A 198 -21.85 15.93 38.95
CA ALA A 198 -22.56 16.28 40.17
C ALA A 198 -21.58 16.67 41.28
N VAL A 199 -21.77 17.89 41.81
CA VAL A 199 -21.60 18.36 43.21
C VAL A 199 -21.27 19.89 43.20
N PRO A 200 -21.78 20.66 44.19
CA PRO A 200 -22.36 21.99 44.00
C PRO A 200 -21.59 23.19 44.59
N ASP A 201 -22.10 24.37 44.25
CA ASP A 201 -22.12 25.69 44.90
C ASP A 201 -20.97 26.25 45.78
N ALA A 202 -20.69 27.53 45.48
CA ALA A 202 -20.23 28.65 46.33
C ALA A 202 -18.75 29.13 46.16
N PRO A 203 -18.42 30.41 46.51
CA PRO A 203 -18.59 31.56 45.60
C PRO A 203 -17.30 32.38 45.41
N ALA A 204 -17.13 33.00 44.23
CA ALA A 204 -16.04 33.94 43.98
C ALA A 204 -16.48 35.38 44.26
N ALA A 205 -15.83 35.99 45.25
CA ALA A 205 -15.96 37.40 45.61
C ALA A 205 -15.33 38.34 44.57
N ARG A 206 -15.93 39.54 44.51
CA ARG A 206 -15.60 40.69 43.64
C ARG A 206 -14.21 41.30 43.91
N ARG A 207 -13.63 41.86 42.85
CA ARG A 207 -12.94 43.16 42.81
C ARG A 207 -12.78 43.54 41.32
N THR A 208 -13.65 44.36 40.72
CA THR A 208 -13.58 45.83 40.62
C THR A 208 -12.15 46.36 40.44
N GLU A 209 -11.79 46.74 39.21
CA GLU A 209 -11.52 48.15 38.89
C GLU A 209 -11.51 48.37 37.38
N SER A 210 -12.39 49.29 36.96
CA SER A 210 -12.53 49.82 35.61
C SER A 210 -11.44 50.84 35.36
N ALA A 211 -10.80 50.79 34.20
CA ALA A 211 -10.06 51.92 33.64
C ALA A 211 -10.79 52.35 32.37
N GLU A 212 -11.58 53.41 32.52
CA GLU A 212 -12.19 54.19 31.45
C GLU A 212 -11.47 55.53 31.39
N SER A 213 -11.49 56.13 30.19
CA SER A 213 -11.24 57.54 29.91
C SER A 213 -9.77 58.00 29.83
N GLU A 214 -9.35 58.88 28.94
CA GLU A 214 -9.87 59.43 27.68
C GLU A 214 -8.78 60.41 27.18
N THR A 215 -8.78 60.65 25.87
CA THR A 215 -8.40 61.89 25.17
C THR A 215 -6.96 62.48 25.18
N THR A 216 -6.52 62.76 23.94
CA THR A 216 -5.97 64.06 23.45
C THR A 216 -4.63 64.53 24.03
N ASN A 217 -3.58 64.68 23.20
CA ASN A 217 -3.44 65.83 22.32
C ASN A 217 -2.16 65.75 21.46
N ASP A 218 -2.26 66.50 20.37
CA ASP A 218 -1.29 66.90 19.38
C ASP A 218 0.05 67.44 19.87
N ALA A 219 0.99 67.42 18.92
CA ALA A 219 2.08 68.38 18.73
C ALA A 219 3.15 68.51 19.82
N GLU A 220 4.41 68.26 19.47
CA GLU A 220 5.33 69.34 19.11
C GLU A 220 6.78 68.82 18.94
N ARG A 221 7.48 69.42 17.97
CA ARG A 221 8.95 69.48 17.76
C ARG A 221 9.63 68.23 17.20
N ALA A 222 9.95 68.17 15.90
CA ALA A 222 10.79 69.09 15.11
C ALA A 222 12.23 69.25 15.63
N SER A 223 13.15 68.42 15.12
CA SER A 223 14.57 68.71 14.84
C SER A 223 15.27 67.35 14.65
N ARG A 224 16.07 67.05 13.63
CA ARG A 224 16.67 67.76 12.49
C ARG A 224 17.07 66.64 11.51
N ARG A 225 16.69 66.73 10.24
CA ARG A 225 17.61 66.92 9.10
C ARG A 225 18.94 66.14 9.18
N ASP A 226 19.07 65.08 8.37
CA ASP A 226 19.78 65.02 7.06
C ASP A 226 21.16 65.74 6.92
N PRO A 227 21.98 65.49 5.87
CA PRO A 227 22.44 64.27 5.18
C PRO A 227 23.96 64.33 4.78
N GLN A 228 24.38 63.42 3.88
CA GLN A 228 25.61 63.38 3.03
C GLN A 228 26.87 62.79 3.67
N GLY A 229 27.77 62.11 2.96
CA GLY A 229 28.02 61.75 1.54
C GLY A 229 29.17 60.71 1.59
N ARG A 230 29.51 59.91 0.59
CA ARG A 230 29.68 60.05 -0.86
C ARG A 230 29.73 58.63 -1.44
#